data_AF-A0A5J4XIU6-F1
#
_entry.id   AF-A0A5J4XIU6-F1
#
_cell.length_a   1.000
_cell.length_b   1.000
_cell.length_c   1.000
_cell.angle_alpha   90.00
_cell.angle_beta   90.00
_cell.angle_gamma   90.00
#
_symmetry.space_group_name_H-M   'P 1'
#
loop_
_entity.id
_entity.type
_entity.pdbx_description
1 polymer ?
#
loop_
_entity_poly.entity_id
_entity_poly.type
_entity_poly.pdbx_seq_one_letter_code
_entity_poly.pdbx_strand_id
1 'polypeptide(L)'
;MDKTVDPVMTHILKADHLSEETRTGYCKRLALISSAAGNKPLIQVLTMHPTKVLDWIVQSYAEVGTQRTMIVAILAVYKLLDLKRKEQTSYDLFLEQYDKLDAVLRDRAKDNVPTDRQRAGFVSYVELQQVRKRLPVGSKERLLLSFYGGLIPPLRNDLHACAIHMLKCDDDAARQALLKQITPNEILLPYDRSTPGVLILREFKTQDRMNPKLYSRSLGNELTAELRASLLHHPRDYVFLENSTGRPYTHSGFAMYARRTLLRLFERPCTLTLLRHSYISHMLAYGQLSIRDREQLARQMCHSTQTQAQYQWISPKASGFPQLDS
;
A
#
# COMPACT_ATOMS: atom_id res chain seq x y z
N MET A 1 19.65 -12.32 28.85
CA MET A 1 19.37 -10.96 29.38
C MET A 1 18.06 -10.51 28.78
N ASP A 2 17.03 -10.47 29.61
CA ASP A 2 15.70 -10.03 29.22
C ASP A 2 15.78 -8.53 28.92
N LYS A 3 15.72 -8.14 27.64
CA LYS A 3 15.75 -6.71 27.27
C LYS A 3 14.40 -6.14 27.65
N THR A 4 14.33 -5.51 28.82
CA THR A 4 13.18 -4.70 29.24
C THR A 4 12.83 -3.74 28.11
N VAL A 5 11.63 -3.91 27.55
CA VAL A 5 11.10 -3.05 26.49
C VAL A 5 10.95 -1.64 27.05
N ASP A 6 11.48 -0.65 26.34
CA ASP A 6 11.39 0.76 26.74
C ASP A 6 9.91 1.16 27.00
N PRO A 7 9.59 1.84 28.12
CA PRO A 7 8.23 2.24 28.44
C PRO A 7 7.53 3.03 27.33
N VAL A 8 8.27 3.84 26.56
CA VAL A 8 7.75 4.59 25.41
C VAL A 8 7.14 3.65 24.36
N MET A 9 7.84 2.55 24.07
CA MET A 9 7.36 1.57 23.11
C MET A 9 6.09 0.86 23.62
N THR A 10 5.99 0.62 24.93
CA THR A 10 4.78 0.06 25.54
C THR A 10 3.59 1.00 25.40
N HIS A 11 3.77 2.31 25.59
CA HIS A 11 2.71 3.31 25.37
C HIS A 11 2.24 3.33 23.91
N ILE A 12 3.14 3.23 22.94
CA ILE A 12 2.78 3.15 21.52
C ILE A 12 1.98 1.89 21.22
N LEU A 13 2.39 0.74 21.75
CA LEU A 13 1.69 -0.53 21.53
C LEU A 13 0.26 -0.52 22.10
N LYS A 14 0.00 0.27 23.15
CA LYS A 14 -1.32 0.47 23.76
C LYS A 14 -2.12 1.64 23.17
N ALA A 15 -1.64 2.30 22.11
CA ALA A 15 -2.35 3.43 21.52
C ALA A 15 -3.47 2.95 20.58
N ASP A 16 -4.68 2.83 21.09
CA ASP A 16 -5.84 2.23 20.40
C ASP A 16 -6.25 2.99 19.13
N HIS A 17 -6.02 4.31 19.10
CA HIS A 17 -6.30 5.16 17.96
C HIS A 17 -5.33 4.98 16.77
N LEU A 18 -4.24 4.22 16.95
CA LEU A 18 -3.31 3.83 15.88
C LEU A 18 -3.67 2.45 15.30
N SER A 19 -3.29 2.19 14.05
CA SER A 19 -3.35 0.82 13.50
C SER A 19 -2.21 -0.02 14.05
N GLU A 20 -2.38 -1.34 14.06
CA GLU A 20 -1.34 -2.27 14.52
C GLU A 20 -0.03 -2.13 13.73
N GLU A 21 -0.12 -1.93 12.41
CA GLU A 21 1.04 -1.71 11.54
C GLU A 21 1.76 -0.41 11.89
N THR A 22 1.00 0.63 12.23
CA THR A 22 1.54 1.93 12.62
C THR A 22 2.29 1.81 13.94
N ARG A 23 1.69 1.16 14.95
CA ARG A 23 2.32 0.90 16.25
C ARG A 23 3.61 0.11 16.08
N THR A 24 3.54 -1.01 15.38
CA THR A 24 4.70 -1.88 15.09
C THR A 24 5.78 -1.11 14.34
N GLY A 25 5.39 -0.32 13.33
CA GLY A 25 6.30 0.49 12.54
C GLY A 25 7.01 1.56 13.37
N TYR A 26 6.31 2.23 14.29
CA TYR A 26 6.93 3.22 15.19
C TYR A 26 7.88 2.54 16.18
N CYS A 27 7.47 1.46 16.84
CA CYS A 27 8.33 0.73 17.78
C CYS A 27 9.63 0.24 17.12
N LYS A 28 9.58 -0.29 15.89
CA LYS A 28 10.79 -0.70 15.15
C LYS A 28 11.76 0.46 14.95
N ARG A 29 11.27 1.64 14.56
CA ARG A 29 12.11 2.83 14.32
C ARG A 29 12.70 3.36 15.62
N LEU A 30 11.91 3.41 16.69
CA LEU A 30 12.36 3.84 18.01
C LEU A 30 13.38 2.86 18.61
N ALA A 31 13.22 1.55 18.39
CA ALA A 31 14.21 0.57 18.79
C ALA A 31 15.56 0.78 18.10
N LEU A 32 15.56 1.16 16.81
CA LEU A 32 16.80 1.51 16.08
C LEU A 32 17.48 2.75 16.67
N ILE A 33 16.69 3.79 17.00
CA ILE A 33 17.21 5.01 17.66
C ILE A 33 17.80 4.68 19.03
N SER A 34 17.06 3.93 19.86
CA SER A 34 17.54 3.51 21.18
C SER A 34 18.82 2.69 21.07
N SER A 35 18.88 1.74 20.13
CA SER A 35 20.08 0.94 19.88
C SER A 35 21.27 1.80 19.47
N ALA A 36 21.08 2.79 18.58
CA ALA A 36 22.13 3.72 18.17
C ALA A 36 22.62 4.61 19.32
N ALA A 37 21.76 4.89 20.29
CA ALA A 37 22.09 5.63 21.49
C ALA A 37 22.66 4.76 22.64
N GLY A 38 22.99 3.48 22.36
CA GLY A 38 23.52 2.56 23.37
C GLY A 38 22.46 1.97 24.31
N ASN A 39 21.22 1.82 23.85
CA ASN A 39 20.05 1.37 24.62
C ASN A 39 19.71 2.27 25.82
N LYS A 40 20.01 3.57 25.72
CA LYS A 40 19.57 4.56 26.71
C LYS A 40 18.04 4.77 26.66
N PRO A 41 17.42 5.24 27.76
CA PRO A 41 16.00 5.54 27.80
C PRO A 41 15.60 6.52 26.69
N LEU A 42 14.57 6.18 25.92
CA LEU A 42 14.19 6.94 24.72
C LEU A 42 13.85 8.40 25.01
N ILE A 43 13.10 8.68 26.07
CA ILE A 43 12.75 10.07 26.44
C ILE A 43 14.03 10.90 26.62
N GLN A 44 15.01 10.39 27.37
CA GLN A 44 16.27 11.08 27.60
C GLN A 44 17.04 11.34 26.30
N VAL A 45 17.10 10.34 25.42
CA VAL A 45 17.79 10.45 24.13
C VAL A 45 17.14 11.52 23.26
N LEU A 46 15.80 11.54 23.19
CA LEU A 46 15.05 12.45 22.34
C LEU A 46 15.06 13.89 22.87
N THR A 47 14.99 14.09 24.19
CA THR A 47 14.88 15.44 24.77
C THR A 47 16.23 16.10 25.03
N MET A 48 17.23 15.35 25.51
CA MET A 48 18.54 15.92 25.86
C MET A 48 19.51 15.99 24.67
N HIS A 49 19.32 15.16 23.65
CA HIS A 49 20.24 15.06 22.52
C HIS A 49 19.54 15.05 21.14
N PRO A 50 18.56 15.95 20.87
CA PRO A 50 17.79 15.92 19.64
C PRO A 50 18.64 16.07 18.37
N THR A 51 19.66 16.93 18.39
CA THR A 51 20.57 17.15 17.26
C THR A 51 21.37 15.91 16.91
N LYS A 52 21.92 15.20 17.91
CA LYS A 52 22.66 13.94 17.69
C LYS A 52 21.78 12.86 17.06
N VAL A 53 20.50 12.80 17.46
CA VAL A 53 19.53 11.88 16.86
C VAL A 53 19.27 12.24 15.40
N LEU A 54 19.07 13.53 15.09
CA LEU A 54 18.87 14.00 13.72
C LEU A 54 20.10 13.72 12.83
N ASP A 55 21.30 14.04 13.31
CA ASP A 55 22.55 13.77 12.60
C ASP A 55 22.71 12.29 12.29
N TRP A 56 22.44 11.43 13.28
CA TRP A 56 22.46 9.99 13.08
C TRP A 56 21.43 9.53 12.03
N ILE A 57 20.21 10.06 12.03
CA ILE A 57 19.18 9.74 11.02
C ILE A 57 19.68 10.13 9.61
N VAL A 58 20.24 11.32 9.45
CA VAL A 58 20.73 11.80 8.15
C VAL A 58 21.90 10.97 7.65
N GLN A 59 22.84 10.62 8.53
CA GLN A 59 24.01 9.80 8.19
C GLN A 59 23.64 8.34 7.90
N SER A 60 22.66 7.78 8.62
CA SER A 60 22.30 6.36 8.51
C SER A 60 21.39 6.04 7.33
N TYR A 61 20.65 7.03 6.81
CA TYR A 61 19.64 6.81 5.78
C TYR A 61 19.80 7.81 4.63
N ALA A 62 20.22 7.33 3.46
CA ALA A 62 20.32 8.17 2.26
C ALA A 62 18.94 8.65 1.74
N GLU A 63 17.89 7.84 1.92
CA GLU A 63 16.55 8.19 1.42
C GLU A 63 15.79 9.14 2.36
N VAL A 64 15.49 10.34 1.86
CA VAL A 64 14.67 11.39 2.51
C VAL A 64 13.35 10.84 3.05
N GLY A 65 12.69 9.94 2.30
CA GLY A 65 11.45 9.29 2.74
C GLY A 65 11.62 8.48 4.02
N THR A 66 12.73 7.75 4.12
CA THR A 66 13.05 6.95 5.31
C THR A 66 13.34 7.85 6.50
N GLN A 67 14.19 8.87 6.31
CA GLN A 67 14.50 9.88 7.33
C GLN A 67 13.21 10.50 7.90
N ARG A 68 12.29 10.95 7.02
CA ARG A 68 11.00 11.51 7.44
C ARG A 68 10.20 10.54 8.29
N THR A 69 10.12 9.26 7.92
CA THR A 69 9.36 8.28 8.71
C THR A 69 9.99 7.98 10.07
N MET A 70 11.31 8.12 10.23
CA MET A 70 11.98 8.07 11.53
C MET A 70 11.51 9.22 12.41
N ILE A 71 11.51 10.45 11.87
CA ILE A 71 11.09 11.64 12.61
C ILE A 71 9.60 11.59 12.95
N VAL A 72 8.74 11.07 12.08
CA VAL A 72 7.31 10.88 12.38
C VAL A 72 7.10 9.98 13.60
N ALA A 73 7.91 8.91 13.75
CA ALA A 73 7.83 8.06 14.94
C ALA A 73 8.24 8.82 16.21
N ILE A 74 9.24 9.71 16.12
CA ILE A 74 9.64 10.60 17.22
C ILE A 74 8.51 11.56 17.58
N LEU A 75 7.94 12.28 16.60
CA LEU A 75 6.84 13.22 16.82
C LEU A 75 5.59 12.54 17.42
N ALA A 76 5.35 11.26 17.07
CA ALA A 76 4.30 10.47 17.69
C ALA A 76 4.54 10.26 19.19
N VAL A 77 5.79 10.02 19.62
CA VAL A 77 6.14 9.96 21.05
C VAL A 77 5.80 11.26 21.76
N TYR A 78 6.18 12.41 21.18
CA TYR A 78 5.89 13.72 21.79
C TYR A 78 4.40 13.96 21.97
N LYS A 79 3.58 13.53 20.99
CA LYS A 79 2.12 13.63 21.06
C LYS A 79 1.52 12.69 22.10
N LEU A 80 1.93 11.43 22.12
CA LEU A 80 1.35 10.38 22.98
C LEU A 80 1.67 10.59 24.46
N LEU A 81 2.85 11.13 24.76
CA LEU A 81 3.33 11.34 26.13
C LEU A 81 3.17 12.79 26.62
N ASP A 82 2.45 13.62 25.86
CA ASP A 82 2.26 15.05 26.14
C ASP A 82 3.58 15.80 26.43
N LEU A 83 4.64 15.43 25.70
CA LEU A 83 5.96 16.05 25.85
C LEU A 83 6.07 17.36 25.07
N LYS A 84 5.17 17.62 24.12
CA LYS A 84 5.19 18.85 23.30
C LYS A 84 5.35 20.10 24.15
N ARG A 85 4.57 20.22 25.23
CA ARG A 85 4.61 21.38 26.12
C ARG A 85 5.83 21.40 27.04
N LYS A 86 6.27 20.23 27.50
CA LYS A 86 7.35 20.08 28.48
C LYS A 86 8.73 20.23 27.85
N GLU A 87 8.85 19.85 26.59
CA GLU A 87 10.11 19.68 25.87
C GLU A 87 10.05 20.41 24.52
N GLN A 88 9.52 21.63 24.53
CA GLN A 88 9.17 22.42 23.34
C GLN A 88 10.36 22.61 22.40
N THR A 89 11.55 22.93 22.94
CA THR A 89 12.76 23.14 22.13
C THR A 89 13.16 21.90 21.33
N SER A 90 13.14 20.72 21.94
CA SER A 90 13.50 19.48 21.24
C SER A 90 12.40 19.06 20.25
N TYR A 91 11.14 19.28 20.60
CA TYR A 91 9.99 19.09 19.70
C TYR A 91 10.11 19.95 18.43
N ASP A 92 10.42 21.24 18.57
CA ASP A 92 10.50 22.18 17.45
C ASP A 92 11.62 21.80 16.48
N LEU A 93 12.76 21.31 16.96
CA LEU A 93 13.83 20.79 16.11
C LEU A 93 13.39 19.61 15.24
N PHE A 94 12.66 18.65 15.83
CA PHE A 94 12.13 17.52 15.08
C PHE A 94 11.04 17.93 14.10
N LEU A 95 10.19 18.89 14.48
CA LEU A 95 9.12 19.39 13.62
C LEU A 95 9.69 20.17 12.42
N GLU A 96 10.65 21.06 12.65
CA GLU A 96 11.33 21.80 11.59
C GLU A 96 12.02 20.85 10.59
N GLN A 97 12.72 19.84 11.09
CA GLN A 97 13.35 18.85 10.22
C GLN A 97 12.32 18.01 9.47
N TYR A 98 11.18 17.66 10.09
CA TYR A 98 10.08 17.00 9.40
C TYR A 98 9.55 17.86 8.26
N ASP A 99 9.29 19.13 8.49
CA ASP A 99 8.74 20.05 7.49
C ASP A 99 9.69 20.24 6.30
N LYS A 100 11.00 20.34 6.56
CA LYS A 100 12.04 20.37 5.51
C LYS A 100 12.00 19.12 4.64
N LEU A 101 12.01 17.93 5.24
CA LEU A 101 12.00 16.66 4.50
C LEU A 101 10.67 16.46 3.75
N ASP A 102 9.55 16.86 4.35
CA ASP A 102 8.23 16.77 3.73
C ASP A 102 8.11 17.71 2.52
N ALA A 103 8.65 18.93 2.60
CA ALA A 103 8.73 19.86 1.47
C ALA A 103 9.52 19.26 0.31
N VAL A 104 10.70 18.68 0.56
CA VAL A 104 11.52 18.01 -0.47
C VAL A 104 10.75 16.87 -1.15
N LEU A 105 10.01 16.06 -0.39
CA LEU A 105 9.20 14.98 -0.97
C LEU A 105 8.00 15.50 -1.76
N ARG A 106 7.34 16.56 -1.27
CA ARG A 106 6.23 17.21 -1.97
C ARG A 106 6.70 17.81 -3.28
N ASP A 107 7.86 18.45 -3.31
CA ASP A 107 8.42 19.03 -4.53
C ASP A 107 8.83 17.97 -5.54
N ARG A 108 9.54 16.92 -5.11
CA ARG A 108 9.85 15.76 -5.98
C ARG A 108 8.60 15.10 -6.58
N ALA A 109 7.50 15.07 -5.81
CA ALA A 109 6.24 14.52 -6.29
C ALA A 109 5.53 15.41 -7.31
N LYS A 110 5.91 16.69 -7.47
CA LYS A 110 5.38 17.56 -8.53
C LYS A 110 5.98 17.23 -9.89
N ASP A 111 7.24 16.79 -9.92
CA ASP A 111 7.95 16.50 -11.17
C ASP A 111 7.53 15.16 -11.78
N ASN A 112 6.90 14.28 -10.98
CA ASN A 112 6.45 12.95 -11.41
C ASN A 112 7.53 12.10 -12.10
N VAL A 113 8.81 12.36 -11.79
CA VAL A 113 9.94 11.62 -12.35
C VAL A 113 10.15 10.34 -11.55
N PRO A 114 10.16 9.15 -12.19
CA PRO A 114 10.45 7.91 -11.50
C PRO A 114 11.89 7.88 -10.98
N THR A 115 12.10 7.31 -9.79
CA THR A 115 13.43 6.97 -9.27
C THR A 115 14.10 5.87 -10.11
N ASP A 116 15.42 5.71 -10.01
CA ASP A 116 16.15 4.63 -10.71
C ASP A 116 15.60 3.25 -10.38
N ARG A 117 15.25 3.02 -9.12
CA ARG A 117 14.64 1.76 -8.67
C ARG A 117 13.28 1.52 -9.33
N GLN A 118 12.47 2.58 -9.48
CA GLN A 118 11.18 2.49 -10.16
C GLN A 118 11.37 2.23 -11.66
N ARG A 119 12.33 2.91 -12.30
CA ARG A 119 12.69 2.68 -13.71
C ARG A 119 13.13 1.24 -13.95
N ALA A 120 14.06 0.73 -13.14
CA ALA A 120 14.58 -0.64 -13.25
C ALA A 120 13.50 -1.71 -13.08
N GLY A 121 12.50 -1.46 -12.22
CA GLY A 121 11.40 -2.39 -11.98
C GLY A 121 10.18 -2.21 -12.89
N PHE A 122 10.18 -1.22 -13.80
CA PHE A 122 9.00 -0.89 -14.58
C PHE A 122 8.68 -1.96 -15.63
N VAL A 123 7.39 -2.24 -15.78
CA VAL A 123 6.81 -3.16 -16.75
C VAL A 123 5.65 -2.44 -17.40
N SER A 124 5.65 -2.33 -18.72
CA SER A 124 4.57 -1.63 -19.43
C SER A 124 3.24 -2.40 -19.33
N TYR A 125 2.12 -1.69 -19.45
CA TYR A 125 0.80 -2.33 -19.37
C TYR A 125 0.61 -3.39 -20.47
N VAL A 126 1.13 -3.11 -21.67
CA VAL A 126 1.09 -4.01 -22.82
C VAL A 126 1.91 -5.27 -22.56
N GLU A 127 3.15 -5.12 -22.08
CA GLU A 127 4.03 -6.23 -21.69
C GLU A 127 3.37 -7.11 -20.61
N LEU A 128 2.78 -6.48 -19.60
CA LEU A 128 2.03 -7.16 -18.54
C LEU A 128 0.91 -8.04 -19.13
N GLN A 129 0.07 -7.47 -19.99
CA GLN A 129 -1.04 -8.19 -20.62
C GLN A 129 -0.56 -9.34 -21.51
N GLN A 130 0.55 -9.18 -22.21
CA GLN A 130 1.15 -10.26 -23.01
C GLN A 130 1.63 -11.42 -22.14
N VAL A 131 2.35 -11.12 -21.04
CA VAL A 131 2.81 -12.15 -20.10
C VAL A 131 1.61 -12.87 -19.47
N ARG A 132 0.59 -12.14 -19.01
CA ARG A 132 -0.65 -12.73 -18.46
C ARG A 132 -1.27 -13.76 -19.40
N LYS A 133 -1.40 -13.42 -20.69
CA LYS A 133 -2.04 -14.29 -21.70
C LYS A 133 -1.26 -15.58 -21.96
N ARG A 134 0.06 -15.58 -21.78
CA ARG A 134 0.94 -16.76 -21.97
C ARG A 134 0.91 -17.71 -20.78
N LEU A 135 0.50 -17.25 -19.60
CA LEU A 135 0.43 -18.09 -18.41
C LEU A 135 -0.73 -19.09 -18.50
N PRO A 136 -0.62 -20.29 -17.91
CA PRO A 136 -1.71 -21.25 -17.88
C PRO A 136 -2.95 -20.69 -17.18
N VAL A 137 -4.12 -20.91 -17.78
CA VAL A 137 -5.42 -20.56 -17.19
C VAL A 137 -5.55 -21.23 -15.81
N GLY A 138 -5.98 -20.46 -14.81
CA GLY A 138 -6.14 -20.93 -13.43
C GLY A 138 -4.86 -21.01 -12.58
N SER A 139 -3.67 -20.79 -13.17
CA SER A 139 -2.43 -20.67 -12.38
C SER A 139 -2.49 -19.48 -11.39
N LYS A 140 -1.80 -19.61 -10.25
CA LYS A 140 -1.74 -18.53 -9.24
C LYS A 140 -1.10 -17.25 -9.81
N GLU A 141 -0.09 -17.40 -10.66
CA GLU A 141 0.59 -16.31 -11.34
C GLU A 141 -0.34 -15.55 -12.29
N ARG A 142 -1.11 -16.27 -13.11
CA ARG A 142 -2.08 -15.64 -14.00
C ARG A 142 -3.20 -14.95 -13.23
N LEU A 143 -3.66 -15.55 -12.14
CA LEU A 143 -4.65 -14.93 -11.26
C LEU A 143 -4.10 -13.64 -10.63
N LEU A 144 -2.86 -13.66 -10.14
CA LEU A 144 -2.18 -12.47 -9.60
C LEU A 144 -2.14 -11.35 -10.65
N LEU A 145 -1.69 -11.65 -11.87
CA LEU A 145 -1.69 -10.68 -12.96
C LEU A 145 -3.10 -10.30 -13.43
N SER A 146 -4.12 -11.12 -13.20
CA SER A 146 -5.50 -10.76 -13.55
C SER A 146 -6.07 -9.72 -12.58
N PHE A 147 -5.80 -9.86 -11.27
CA PHE A 147 -6.19 -8.86 -10.27
C PHE A 147 -5.36 -7.57 -10.33
N TYR A 148 -4.07 -7.69 -10.59
CA TYR A 148 -3.14 -6.55 -10.52
C TYR A 148 -2.71 -6.00 -11.87
N GLY A 149 -3.10 -6.65 -12.96
CA GLY A 149 -2.58 -6.38 -14.28
C GLY A 149 -3.52 -5.74 -15.26
N GLY A 150 -4.81 -5.58 -14.93
CA GLY A 150 -5.68 -4.72 -15.74
C GLY A 150 -7.10 -5.16 -16.02
N LEU A 151 -7.54 -6.35 -15.59
CA LEU A 151 -8.97 -6.70 -15.72
C LEU A 151 -9.86 -5.81 -14.86
N ILE A 152 -9.23 -5.17 -13.89
CA ILE A 152 -9.80 -4.42 -12.81
C ILE A 152 -8.73 -3.37 -12.45
N PRO A 153 -9.07 -2.08 -12.23
CA PRO A 153 -8.13 -1.12 -11.66
C PRO A 153 -7.39 -1.72 -10.46
N PRO A 154 -6.05 -1.79 -10.49
CA PRO A 154 -5.30 -2.61 -9.56
C PRO A 154 -5.49 -2.12 -8.12
N LEU A 155 -5.53 -3.06 -7.18
CA LEU A 155 -5.60 -2.80 -5.74
C LEU A 155 -4.21 -2.56 -5.16
N ARG A 156 -4.11 -2.22 -3.87
CA ARG A 156 -2.80 -2.22 -3.18
C ARG A 156 -2.52 -3.67 -2.77
N ASN A 157 -1.89 -3.88 -1.64
CA ASN A 157 -1.61 -5.22 -1.12
C ASN A 157 -2.84 -5.83 -0.41
N ASP A 158 -4.05 -5.53 -0.89
CA ASP A 158 -5.31 -5.72 -0.16
C ASP A 158 -5.86 -7.16 -0.29
N LEU A 159 -5.26 -8.01 -1.13
CA LEU A 159 -5.70 -9.39 -1.36
C LEU A 159 -4.99 -10.44 -0.49
N HIS A 160 -4.14 -10.02 0.44
CA HIS A 160 -3.30 -10.92 1.25
C HIS A 160 -4.11 -11.92 2.10
N ALA A 161 -5.26 -11.49 2.63
CA ALA A 161 -6.19 -12.31 3.40
C ALA A 161 -7.62 -12.21 2.85
N CYS A 162 -7.78 -12.10 1.53
CA CYS A 162 -9.10 -11.92 0.93
C CYS A 162 -9.89 -13.24 0.87
N ALA A 163 -10.99 -13.34 1.61
CA ALA A 163 -11.85 -14.52 1.67
C ALA A 163 -12.75 -14.65 0.43
N ILE A 164 -13.24 -15.85 0.14
CA ILE A 164 -14.14 -16.15 -0.96
C ILE A 164 -15.40 -16.79 -0.38
N HIS A 165 -16.55 -16.19 -0.68
CA HIS A 165 -17.86 -16.70 -0.29
C HIS A 165 -18.66 -17.09 -1.52
N MET A 166 -18.96 -18.39 -1.65
CA MET A 166 -19.83 -18.89 -2.70
C MET A 166 -21.28 -18.56 -2.38
N LEU A 167 -21.98 -17.83 -3.25
CA LEU A 167 -23.36 -17.41 -3.03
C LEU A 167 -24.31 -18.13 -3.99
N LYS A 168 -25.39 -18.72 -3.47
CA LYS A 168 -26.50 -19.18 -4.33
C LYS A 168 -27.20 -17.96 -4.92
N CYS A 169 -27.69 -18.08 -6.16
CA CYS A 169 -28.56 -17.04 -6.71
C CYS A 169 -29.73 -16.81 -5.75
N ASP A 170 -30.04 -15.56 -5.48
CA ASP A 170 -31.17 -15.08 -4.65
C ASP A 170 -30.97 -15.04 -3.13
N ASP A 171 -29.75 -15.30 -2.62
CA ASP A 171 -29.49 -15.18 -1.18
C ASP A 171 -29.10 -13.75 -0.75
N ASP A 172 -30.05 -12.82 -0.92
CA ASP A 172 -29.90 -11.43 -0.45
C ASP A 172 -29.73 -11.37 1.07
N ALA A 173 -30.30 -12.31 1.82
CA ALA A 173 -30.14 -12.41 3.27
C ALA A 173 -28.69 -12.76 3.66
N ALA A 174 -28.06 -13.75 3.02
CA ALA A 174 -26.65 -14.06 3.25
C ALA A 174 -25.74 -12.92 2.82
N ARG A 175 -26.06 -12.24 1.71
CA ARG A 175 -25.34 -11.04 1.30
C ARG A 175 -25.41 -9.96 2.37
N GLN A 176 -26.58 -9.67 2.92
CA GLN A 176 -26.77 -8.70 4.00
C GLN A 176 -26.12 -9.14 5.33
N ALA A 177 -26.09 -10.44 5.62
CA ALA A 177 -25.42 -10.98 6.80
C ALA A 177 -23.89 -10.82 6.70
N LEU A 178 -23.30 -11.07 5.53
CA LEU A 178 -21.88 -10.84 5.27
C LEU A 178 -21.52 -9.34 5.38
N LEU A 179 -22.42 -8.44 4.96
CA LEU A 179 -22.25 -6.99 5.15
C LEU A 179 -22.04 -6.57 6.61
N LYS A 180 -22.58 -7.34 7.58
CA LYS A 180 -22.50 -7.07 9.02
C LYS A 180 -21.30 -7.72 9.73
N GLN A 181 -20.52 -8.57 9.06
CA GLN A 181 -19.36 -9.21 9.67
C GLN A 181 -18.16 -8.25 9.78
N ILE A 182 -17.42 -8.38 10.89
CA ILE A 182 -16.13 -7.71 11.15
C ILE A 182 -15.01 -8.63 10.63
N THR A 183 -15.01 -8.88 9.32
CA THR A 183 -14.13 -9.86 8.66
C THR A 183 -13.24 -9.18 7.61
N PRO A 184 -12.14 -9.86 7.16
CA PRO A 184 -11.22 -9.32 6.18
C PRO A 184 -11.90 -9.05 4.82
N ASN A 185 -11.17 -8.41 3.91
CA ASN A 185 -11.61 -8.21 2.52
C ASN A 185 -12.16 -9.52 1.93
N GLU A 186 -13.19 -9.45 1.09
CA GLU A 186 -13.90 -10.65 0.64
C GLU A 186 -14.34 -10.54 -0.82
N ILE A 187 -14.52 -11.70 -1.45
CA ILE A 187 -15.14 -11.83 -2.75
C ILE A 187 -16.42 -12.65 -2.59
N LEU A 188 -17.53 -12.03 -2.97
CA LEU A 188 -18.80 -12.71 -3.16
C LEU A 188 -18.82 -13.30 -4.57
N LEU A 189 -18.78 -14.63 -4.67
CA LEU A 189 -18.72 -15.35 -5.92
C LEU A 189 -20.03 -16.15 -6.14
N PRO A 190 -20.91 -15.72 -7.05
CA PRO A 190 -22.16 -16.44 -7.32
C PRO A 190 -21.90 -17.89 -7.76
N TYR A 191 -22.85 -18.82 -7.56
CA TYR A 191 -22.78 -20.14 -8.19
C TYR A 191 -23.05 -20.06 -9.70
N ASP A 192 -23.95 -19.17 -10.09
CA ASP A 192 -24.18 -18.87 -11.50
C ASP A 192 -22.90 -18.30 -12.15
N ARG A 193 -22.56 -18.85 -13.31
CA ARG A 193 -21.38 -18.46 -14.09
C ARG A 193 -21.61 -17.21 -14.93
N SER A 194 -22.87 -16.81 -15.15
CA SER A 194 -23.20 -15.60 -15.92
C SER A 194 -23.09 -14.32 -15.09
N THR A 195 -23.25 -14.43 -13.77
CA THR A 195 -23.16 -13.29 -12.84
C THR A 195 -21.71 -13.03 -12.41
N PRO A 196 -21.19 -11.79 -12.57
CA PRO A 196 -19.88 -11.41 -12.06
C PRO A 196 -19.77 -11.53 -10.54
N GLY A 197 -18.60 -11.92 -10.05
CA GLY A 197 -18.28 -11.79 -8.63
C GLY A 197 -18.16 -10.32 -8.20
N VAL A 198 -18.30 -10.08 -6.89
CA VAL A 198 -18.17 -8.75 -6.27
C VAL A 198 -17.06 -8.80 -5.24
N LEU A 199 -16.06 -7.93 -5.38
CA LEU A 199 -15.06 -7.69 -4.34
C LEU A 199 -15.59 -6.63 -3.38
N ILE A 200 -15.42 -6.90 -2.09
CA ILE A 200 -15.71 -5.99 -1.00
C ILE A 200 -14.40 -5.75 -0.24
N LEU A 201 -13.98 -4.49 -0.19
CA LEU A 201 -12.84 -4.05 0.62
C LEU A 201 -13.35 -3.37 1.88
N ARG A 202 -13.05 -4.01 3.02
CA ARG A 202 -13.36 -3.53 4.37
C ARG A 202 -12.14 -2.92 5.02
N GLU A 203 -10.95 -3.45 4.69
CA GLU A 203 -9.67 -2.88 5.10
C GLU A 203 -9.09 -2.07 3.94
N PHE A 204 -9.15 -0.74 4.03
CA PHE A 204 -8.34 0.12 3.17
C PHE A 204 -7.81 1.33 3.93
N LYS A 205 -6.60 1.77 3.53
CA LYS A 205 -5.75 2.76 4.20
C LYS A 205 -6.42 4.09 4.60
N THR A 206 -7.60 4.40 4.07
CA THR A 206 -8.32 5.67 4.27
C THR A 206 -9.74 5.47 4.81
N GLN A 207 -10.07 4.30 5.33
CA GLN A 207 -11.34 4.09 5.99
C GLN A 207 -11.40 5.00 7.22
N ASP A 208 -12.38 5.91 7.24
CA ASP A 208 -12.72 6.63 8.46
C ASP A 208 -13.21 5.59 9.47
N ARG A 209 -12.48 5.42 10.58
CA ARG A 209 -12.86 4.48 11.66
C ARG A 209 -14.24 4.83 12.23
N MET A 210 -14.63 6.10 12.18
CA MET A 210 -15.91 6.59 12.68
C MET A 210 -17.03 6.43 11.64
N ASN A 211 -16.69 6.42 10.35
CA ASN A 211 -17.64 6.26 9.24
C ASN A 211 -17.10 5.28 8.18
N PRO A 212 -17.09 3.97 8.47
CA PRO A 212 -16.52 2.98 7.58
C PRO A 212 -17.33 2.91 6.27
N LYS A 213 -16.82 3.55 5.21
CA LYS A 213 -17.40 3.40 3.87
C LYS A 213 -17.07 2.02 3.34
N LEU A 214 -18.09 1.25 3.00
CA LEU A 214 -17.92 -0.02 2.30
C LEU A 214 -17.46 0.29 0.86
N TYR A 215 -16.27 -0.18 0.50
CA TYR A 215 -15.86 -0.17 -0.89
C TYR A 215 -16.25 -1.50 -1.53
N SER A 216 -17.07 -1.46 -2.58
CA SER A 216 -17.42 -2.66 -3.35
C SER A 216 -17.25 -2.41 -4.84
N ARG A 217 -16.91 -3.47 -5.58
CA ARG A 217 -16.75 -3.42 -7.03
C ARG A 217 -17.06 -4.76 -7.68
N SER A 218 -17.59 -4.72 -8.88
CA SER A 218 -17.66 -5.91 -9.74
C SER A 218 -16.25 -6.34 -10.16
N LEU A 219 -16.03 -7.66 -10.21
CA LEU A 219 -14.86 -8.26 -10.84
C LEU A 219 -14.96 -8.25 -12.38
N GLY A 220 -16.18 -8.15 -12.92
CA GLY A 220 -16.44 -8.40 -14.33
C GLY A 220 -16.34 -9.88 -14.70
N ASN A 221 -16.83 -10.25 -15.89
CA ASN A 221 -16.93 -11.65 -16.31
C ASN A 221 -15.56 -12.31 -16.51
N GLU A 222 -14.59 -11.60 -17.10
CA GLU A 222 -13.26 -12.17 -17.39
C GLU A 222 -12.51 -12.52 -16.10
N LEU A 223 -12.43 -11.60 -15.13
CA LEU A 223 -11.74 -11.88 -13.87
C LEU A 223 -12.49 -12.92 -13.02
N THR A 224 -13.83 -12.93 -13.09
CA THR A 224 -14.64 -13.97 -12.46
C THR A 224 -14.31 -15.35 -13.04
N ALA A 225 -14.16 -15.46 -14.36
CA ALA A 225 -13.77 -16.70 -15.02
C ALA A 225 -12.34 -17.14 -14.63
N GLU A 226 -11.38 -16.20 -14.57
CA GLU A 226 -10.00 -16.49 -14.11
C GLU A 226 -9.97 -17.00 -12.67
N LEU A 227 -10.76 -16.38 -11.77
CA LEU A 227 -10.88 -16.83 -10.38
C LEU A 227 -11.47 -18.24 -10.30
N ARG A 228 -12.56 -18.51 -11.03
CA ARG A 228 -13.19 -19.85 -11.05
C ARG A 228 -12.25 -20.91 -11.61
N ALA A 229 -11.54 -20.62 -12.70
CA ALA A 229 -10.56 -21.55 -13.24
C ALA A 229 -9.46 -21.84 -12.21
N SER A 230 -9.02 -20.83 -11.47
CA SER A 230 -8.04 -21.02 -10.40
C SER A 230 -8.57 -21.85 -9.23
N LEU A 231 -9.84 -21.69 -8.87
CA LEU A 231 -10.49 -22.48 -7.82
C LEU A 231 -10.72 -23.93 -8.23
N LEU A 232 -10.95 -24.19 -9.53
CA LEU A 232 -11.08 -25.55 -10.05
C LEU A 232 -9.77 -26.33 -9.92
N HIS A 233 -8.64 -25.70 -10.23
CA HIS A 233 -7.32 -26.34 -10.09
C HIS A 233 -6.80 -26.36 -8.64
N HIS A 234 -7.16 -25.34 -7.85
CA HIS A 234 -6.67 -25.17 -6.49
C HIS A 234 -7.83 -24.72 -5.56
N PRO A 235 -8.69 -25.64 -5.11
CA PRO A 235 -9.79 -25.32 -4.20
C PRO A 235 -9.29 -24.68 -2.90
N ARG A 236 -9.93 -23.60 -2.47
CA ARG A 236 -9.55 -22.79 -1.29
C ARG A 236 -10.61 -21.74 -0.95
N ASP A 237 -10.59 -21.30 0.31
CA ASP A 237 -11.52 -20.28 0.84
C ASP A 237 -10.96 -18.86 0.78
N TYR A 238 -9.70 -18.68 0.37
CA TYR A 238 -9.06 -17.37 0.22
C TYR A 238 -8.43 -17.23 -1.17
N VAL A 239 -8.42 -16.00 -1.72
CA VAL A 239 -7.88 -15.73 -3.06
C VAL A 239 -6.45 -16.23 -3.21
N PHE A 240 -5.62 -15.99 -2.20
CA PHE A 240 -4.25 -16.50 -2.11
C PHE A 240 -3.99 -17.12 -0.74
N LEU A 241 -3.32 -18.28 -0.74
CA LEU A 241 -2.87 -18.98 0.46
C LEU A 241 -1.37 -19.21 0.38
N GLU A 242 -0.72 -19.18 1.54
CA GLU A 242 0.68 -19.56 1.69
C GLU A 242 0.84 -21.06 1.48
N ASN A 243 1.75 -21.46 0.58
CA ASN A 243 1.94 -22.86 0.21
C ASN A 243 2.38 -23.75 1.38
N SER A 244 3.16 -23.21 2.34
CA SER A 244 3.70 -23.98 3.46
C SER A 244 2.69 -24.23 4.57
N THR A 245 1.81 -23.27 4.83
CA THR A 245 0.90 -23.31 5.99
C THR A 245 -0.55 -23.59 5.60
N GLY A 246 -0.92 -23.38 4.34
CA GLY A 246 -2.32 -23.42 3.89
C GLY A 246 -3.17 -22.29 4.45
N ARG A 247 -2.57 -21.31 5.13
CA ARG A 247 -3.25 -20.16 5.75
C ARG A 247 -3.21 -18.95 4.83
N PRO A 248 -4.14 -17.97 5.01
CA PRO A 248 -4.03 -16.69 4.32
C PRO A 248 -2.69 -16.03 4.62
N TYR A 249 -2.15 -15.30 3.64
CA TYR A 249 -0.88 -14.61 3.82
C TYR A 249 -1.04 -13.47 4.84
N THR A 250 0.01 -13.23 5.63
CA THR A 250 0.19 -11.91 6.26
C THR A 250 0.42 -10.86 5.19
N HIS A 251 0.18 -9.58 5.52
CA HIS A 251 0.43 -8.48 4.58
C HIS A 251 1.87 -8.50 4.03
N SER A 252 2.88 -8.66 4.90
CA SER A 252 4.29 -8.75 4.48
C SER A 252 4.59 -10.02 3.68
N GLY A 253 4.01 -11.16 4.08
CA GLY A 253 4.14 -12.44 3.38
C GLY A 253 3.64 -12.37 1.94
N PHE A 254 2.44 -11.81 1.74
CA PHE A 254 1.86 -11.64 0.42
C PHE A 254 2.69 -10.69 -0.45
N ALA A 255 3.17 -9.57 0.12
CA ALA A 255 4.02 -8.63 -0.61
C ALA A 255 5.33 -9.28 -1.08
N MET A 256 5.93 -10.15 -0.27
CA MET A 256 7.12 -10.92 -0.66
C MET A 256 6.79 -11.97 -1.73
N TYR A 257 5.68 -12.70 -1.59
CA TYR A 257 5.21 -13.65 -2.59
C TYR A 257 4.99 -12.97 -3.95
N ALA A 258 4.27 -11.85 -3.97
CA ALA A 258 4.02 -11.08 -5.18
C ALA A 258 5.33 -10.59 -5.79
N ARG A 259 6.24 -10.00 -4.98
CA ARG A 259 7.55 -9.55 -5.48
C ARG A 259 8.38 -10.68 -6.10
N ARG A 260 8.48 -11.83 -5.45
CA ARG A 260 9.21 -13.00 -5.98
C ARG A 260 8.58 -13.52 -7.28
N THR A 261 7.26 -13.55 -7.33
CA THR A 261 6.51 -13.95 -8.52
C THR A 261 6.75 -12.99 -9.67
N LEU A 262 6.62 -11.68 -9.45
CA LEU A 262 6.86 -10.67 -10.47
C LEU A 262 8.32 -10.65 -10.95
N LEU A 263 9.28 -10.83 -10.04
CA LEU A 263 10.69 -10.93 -10.40
C LEU A 263 10.94 -12.12 -11.33
N ARG A 264 10.33 -13.28 -11.07
CA ARG A 264 10.44 -14.45 -11.94
C ARG A 264 9.74 -14.27 -13.29
N LEU A 265 8.61 -13.56 -13.33
CA LEU A 265 7.84 -13.37 -14.55
C LEU A 265 8.42 -12.31 -15.50
N PHE A 266 9.06 -11.28 -14.94
CA PHE A 266 9.53 -10.12 -15.71
C PHE A 266 11.05 -9.94 -15.66
N GLU A 267 11.75 -10.74 -14.87
CA GLU A 267 13.21 -10.65 -14.65
C GLU A 267 13.67 -9.26 -14.19
N ARG A 268 12.75 -8.51 -13.56
CA ARG A 268 12.94 -7.14 -13.06
C ARG A 268 12.44 -7.03 -11.62
N PRO A 269 12.96 -6.10 -10.81
CA PRO A 269 12.51 -5.87 -9.43
C PRO A 269 11.13 -5.18 -9.37
N CYS A 270 10.16 -5.71 -10.11
CA CYS A 270 8.80 -5.20 -10.21
C CYS A 270 8.01 -5.45 -8.91
N THR A 271 7.07 -4.57 -8.63
CA THR A 271 6.23 -4.61 -7.42
C THR A 271 4.77 -4.33 -7.78
N LEU A 272 3.83 -4.71 -6.92
CA LEU A 272 2.40 -4.40 -7.11
C LEU A 272 2.17 -2.89 -7.30
N THR A 273 2.92 -2.04 -6.60
CA THR A 273 2.86 -0.58 -6.77
C THR A 273 3.28 -0.16 -8.18
N LEU A 274 4.31 -0.79 -8.75
CA LEU A 274 4.75 -0.50 -10.12
C LEU A 274 3.72 -0.96 -11.16
N LEU A 275 2.99 -2.06 -10.91
CA LEU A 275 1.86 -2.45 -11.75
C LEU A 275 0.72 -1.40 -11.71
N ARG A 276 0.48 -0.78 -10.54
CA ARG A 276 -0.46 0.36 -10.43
C ARG A 276 0.00 1.55 -11.27
N HIS A 277 1.28 1.91 -11.21
CA HIS A 277 1.85 2.97 -12.06
C HIS A 277 1.69 2.65 -13.54
N SER A 278 1.95 1.41 -13.93
CA SER A 278 1.81 0.94 -15.31
C SER A 278 0.38 1.09 -15.82
N TYR A 279 -0.60 0.61 -15.05
CA TYR A 279 -2.02 0.73 -15.37
C TYR A 279 -2.47 2.19 -15.49
N ILE A 280 -2.21 3.01 -14.46
CA ILE A 280 -2.63 4.42 -14.45
C ILE A 280 -1.97 5.18 -15.60
N SER A 281 -0.65 5.00 -15.80
CA SER A 281 0.07 5.70 -16.87
C SER A 281 -0.51 5.35 -18.23
N HIS A 282 -0.86 4.08 -18.47
CA HIS A 282 -1.49 3.66 -19.72
C HIS A 282 -2.89 4.26 -19.88
N MET A 283 -3.74 4.19 -18.85
CA MET A 283 -5.11 4.71 -18.92
C MET A 283 -5.14 6.24 -19.09
N LEU A 284 -4.24 6.98 -18.45
CA LEU A 284 -4.19 8.43 -18.58
C LEU A 284 -3.58 8.88 -19.90
N ALA A 285 -2.54 8.19 -20.40
CA ALA A 285 -1.89 8.56 -21.66
C ALA A 285 -2.74 8.22 -22.89
N TYR A 286 -3.47 7.10 -22.87
CA TYR A 286 -4.18 6.60 -24.05
C TYR A 286 -5.72 6.64 -23.92
N GLY A 287 -6.26 6.70 -22.70
CA GLY A 287 -7.70 6.53 -22.48
C GLY A 287 -8.58 7.75 -22.76
N GLN A 288 -8.01 8.89 -23.18
CA GLN A 288 -8.74 10.17 -23.36
C GLN A 288 -9.77 10.44 -22.24
N LEU A 289 -9.41 10.14 -21.00
CA LEU A 289 -10.35 10.14 -19.88
C LEU A 289 -10.79 11.57 -19.55
N SER A 290 -12.11 11.79 -19.50
CA SER A 290 -12.69 13.03 -18.99
C SER A 290 -12.34 13.24 -17.52
N ILE A 291 -12.55 14.46 -16.99
CA ILE A 291 -12.34 14.74 -15.55
C ILE A 291 -13.18 13.78 -14.70
N ARG A 292 -14.44 13.55 -15.09
CA ARG A 292 -15.35 12.63 -14.40
C ARG A 292 -14.81 11.19 -14.40
N ASP A 293 -14.29 10.72 -15.52
CA ASP A 293 -13.73 9.36 -15.63
C ASP A 293 -12.45 9.22 -14.81
N ARG A 294 -11.62 10.28 -14.75
CA ARG A 294 -10.43 10.32 -13.89
C ARG A 294 -10.83 10.23 -12.42
N GLU A 295 -11.83 11.00 -11.98
CA GLU A 295 -12.34 10.91 -10.61
C GLU A 295 -12.90 9.52 -10.29
N GLN A 296 -13.65 8.92 -11.22
CA GLN A 296 -14.18 7.58 -11.05
C GLN A 296 -13.05 6.55 -10.95
N LEU A 297 -12.02 6.65 -11.79
CA LEU A 297 -10.84 5.78 -11.73
C LEU A 297 -10.07 5.99 -10.41
N ALA A 298 -9.92 7.23 -9.92
CA ALA A 298 -9.33 7.51 -8.61
C ALA A 298 -10.08 6.78 -7.50
N ARG A 299 -11.41 6.90 -7.49
CA ARG A 299 -12.30 6.24 -6.52
C ARG A 299 -12.16 4.73 -6.60
N GLN A 300 -12.15 4.16 -7.81
CA GLN A 300 -11.96 2.72 -8.04
C GLN A 300 -10.60 2.21 -7.55
N MET A 301 -9.57 3.06 -7.48
CA MET A 301 -8.26 2.70 -6.94
C MET A 301 -8.06 3.06 -5.46
N CYS A 302 -9.12 3.52 -4.79
CA CYS A 302 -9.10 4.03 -3.42
C CYS A 302 -8.06 5.14 -3.22
N HIS A 303 -8.04 6.08 -4.18
CA HIS A 303 -7.13 7.22 -4.26
C HIS A 303 -7.90 8.56 -4.26
N SER A 304 -7.22 9.63 -3.84
CA SER A 304 -7.61 10.98 -4.28
C SER A 304 -7.14 11.22 -5.71
N THR A 305 -7.73 12.19 -6.39
CA THR A 305 -7.30 12.64 -7.72
C THR A 305 -5.85 13.10 -7.72
N GLN A 306 -5.42 13.81 -6.67
CA GLN A 306 -4.02 14.21 -6.48
C GLN A 306 -3.09 13.01 -6.36
N THR A 307 -3.46 12.01 -5.55
CA THR A 307 -2.67 10.77 -5.43
C THR A 307 -2.58 10.06 -6.78
N GLN A 308 -3.66 10.02 -7.57
CA GLN A 308 -3.63 9.42 -8.91
C GLN A 308 -2.71 10.20 -9.87
N ALA A 309 -2.73 11.53 -9.85
CA ALA A 309 -1.86 12.36 -10.67
C ALA A 309 -0.38 12.09 -10.41
N GLN A 310 0.00 11.74 -9.18
CA GLN A 310 1.37 11.34 -8.83
C GLN A 310 1.80 10.00 -9.45
N TYR A 311 0.86 9.17 -9.94
CA TYR A 311 1.21 7.93 -10.63
C TYR A 311 1.53 8.12 -12.11
N GLN A 312 1.14 9.26 -12.70
CA GLN A 312 1.42 9.57 -14.10
C GLN A 312 2.88 10.00 -14.23
N TRP A 313 3.73 9.11 -14.74
CA TRP A 313 5.12 9.49 -14.99
C TRP A 313 5.23 10.39 -16.21
N ILE A 314 5.94 11.50 -16.04
CA ILE A 314 6.25 12.42 -17.12
C ILE A 314 7.61 12.01 -17.67
N SER A 315 7.67 11.62 -18.94
CA SER A 315 8.96 11.44 -19.62
C SER A 315 9.67 12.80 -19.70
N PRO A 316 10.99 12.88 -19.41
CA PRO A 316 11.73 14.15 -19.38
C PRO A 316 11.67 14.98 -20.67
N LYS A 317 11.25 14.40 -21.81
CA LYS A 317 11.11 15.10 -23.10
C LYS A 317 9.78 15.83 -23.29
N ALA A 318 8.80 15.70 -22.39
CA ALA A 318 7.45 16.24 -22.57
C ALA A 318 7.25 17.66 -22.02
N SER A 319 8.22 18.23 -21.31
CA SER A 319 8.15 19.61 -20.80
C SER A 319 8.65 20.61 -21.85
N GLY A 320 8.10 20.56 -23.05
CA GLY A 320 8.24 21.60 -24.07
C GLY A 320 7.05 22.52 -23.98
N PHE A 321 7.05 23.46 -23.03
CA PHE A 321 6.20 24.64 -23.21
C PHE A 321 6.73 25.35 -24.47
N PRO A 322 5.89 25.66 -25.46
CA PRO A 322 6.28 26.60 -26.51
C PRO A 322 6.70 27.88 -25.79
N GLN A 323 7.94 28.31 -26.02
CA GLN A 323 8.28 29.70 -25.71
C GLN A 323 7.35 30.54 -26.57
N LEU A 324 6.47 31.30 -25.93
CA LEU A 324 5.76 32.37 -26.60
C LEU A 324 6.82 33.41 -26.93
N ASP A 325 7.27 33.41 -28.17
CA ASP A 325 8.10 34.48 -28.71
C ASP A 325 7.31 35.79 -28.56
N SER A 326 7.88 36.69 -27.76
CA SER A 326 7.39 38.06 -27.52
C SER A 326 7.66 38.98 -28.69
#